data_AF-A0A0D1A809-F1
#
_entry.id   AF-A0A0D1A809-F1
#
_cell.length_a   1.000
_cell.length_b   1.000
_cell.length_c   1.000
_cell.angle_alpha   90.00
_cell.angle_beta   90.00
_cell.angle_gamma   90.00
#
_symmetry.space_group_name_H-M   'P 1'
#
loop_
_entity.id
_entity.type
_entity.pdbx_description
1 polymer ?
#
loop_
_entity_poly.entity_id
_entity_poly.type
_entity_poly.pdbx_seq_one_letter_code
_entity_poly.pdbx_strand_id
1 'polypeptide(L)'
;MLSFLDMINHSLGYFNVNLKLKNQLYTAVGFVGNWYLLYVAVRLLINHAWFRGILFSLAFLVIMYAIAMNVIYYFTNKTTKWDPSPKIEKLLGGRRVGEEEKKRRTATPTIPANGLFTNDQILPANVELNVHEQTNLNRVVRQLIEQNLLVTDYDQMSEREIIDYNRQEHRSVPALRPDQTVPYFELVPTGSRLEVYIGVNQMERLAVGHLTSVGLTEVVTARQNYQLFLANVFITDGPEKIAGRSQTTIVRDKAYGLNVKVAYKNKA
;
A
#
# COMPACT_ATOMS: atom_id res chain seq x y z
N MET A 1 -16.17 19.90 29.01
CA MET A 1 -17.24 18.89 29.11
C MET A 1 -16.82 17.72 28.26
N LEU A 2 -16.47 16.59 28.89
CA LEU A 2 -16.07 15.36 28.21
C LEU A 2 -17.30 14.80 27.48
N SER A 3 -17.46 15.17 26.21
CA SER A 3 -18.51 14.64 25.35
C SER A 3 -18.15 13.21 24.97
N PHE A 4 -19.12 12.31 25.00
CA PHE A 4 -18.96 10.93 24.53
C PHE A 4 -18.39 10.86 23.10
N LEU A 5 -18.68 11.88 22.27
CA LEU A 5 -18.09 12.05 20.94
C LEU A 5 -16.57 12.29 20.98
N ASP A 6 -16.08 13.03 21.98
CA ASP A 6 -14.66 13.36 22.13
C ASP A 6 -13.86 12.13 22.62
N MET A 7 -14.49 11.30 23.46
CA MET A 7 -13.95 10.02 23.91
C MET A 7 -13.85 9.01 22.76
N ILE A 8 -14.86 8.94 21.89
CA ILE A 8 -14.83 8.10 20.67
C ILE A 8 -13.76 8.62 19.69
N ASN A 9 -13.68 9.93 19.48
CA ASN A 9 -12.70 10.51 18.55
C ASN A 9 -11.26 10.26 19.02
N HIS A 10 -11.02 10.34 20.34
CA HIS A 10 -9.72 10.05 20.93
C HIS A 10 -9.39 8.56 20.98
N SER A 11 -10.36 7.68 21.29
CA SER A 11 -10.13 6.23 21.30
C SER A 11 -9.92 5.68 19.89
N LEU A 12 -10.49 6.28 18.85
CA LEU A 12 -10.31 5.87 17.46
C LEU A 12 -9.03 6.39 16.79
N GLY A 13 -8.41 7.43 17.34
CA GLY A 13 -7.12 7.93 16.85
C GLY A 13 -5.93 7.06 17.27
N TYR A 14 -6.07 6.30 18.37
CA TYR A 14 -4.98 5.51 18.96
C TYR A 14 -4.89 4.08 18.41
N PHE A 15 -5.96 3.57 17.81
CA PHE A 15 -5.93 2.33 17.06
C PHE A 15 -5.74 2.69 15.58
N ASN A 16 -4.84 2.02 14.88
CA ASN A 16 -4.73 2.08 13.42
C ASN A 16 -5.94 1.36 12.79
N VAL A 17 -7.14 1.88 13.07
CA VAL A 17 -8.41 1.25 12.72
C VAL A 17 -8.57 1.35 11.22
N ASN A 18 -8.70 0.20 10.56
CA ASN A 18 -9.03 0.10 9.13
C ASN A 18 -10.17 1.09 8.81
N LEU A 19 -9.98 1.99 7.82
CA LEU A 19 -10.96 3.03 7.46
C LEU A 19 -12.38 2.47 7.24
N LYS A 20 -12.47 1.18 6.86
CA LYS A 20 -13.73 0.44 6.76
C LYS A 20 -14.51 0.43 8.09
N LEU A 21 -13.85 0.17 9.22
CA LEU A 21 -14.49 0.17 10.55
C LEU A 21 -14.94 1.56 10.97
N LYS A 22 -14.17 2.61 10.63
CA LYS A 22 -14.55 4.01 10.90
C LYS A 22 -15.82 4.39 10.14
N ASN A 23 -15.90 4.03 8.85
CA ASN A 23 -17.07 4.31 8.01
C ASN A 23 -18.29 3.44 8.38
N GLN A 24 -18.07 2.21 8.82
CA GLN A 24 -19.13 1.36 9.39
C GLN A 24 -19.72 1.97 10.66
N LEU A 25 -18.88 2.51 11.55
CA LEU A 25 -19.33 3.19 12.76
C LEU A 25 -20.12 4.46 12.44
N TYR A 26 -19.65 5.30 11.51
CA TYR A 26 -20.41 6.47 11.06
C TYR A 26 -21.75 6.10 10.42
N THR A 27 -21.81 4.99 9.69
CA THR A 27 -23.07 4.49 9.12
C THR A 27 -24.05 4.06 10.21
N ALA A 28 -23.56 3.38 11.26
CA ALA A 28 -24.38 2.99 12.42
C ALA A 28 -24.90 4.20 13.20
N VAL A 29 -24.04 5.21 13.45
CA VAL A 29 -24.44 6.46 14.11
C VAL A 29 -25.47 7.23 13.26
N GLY A 30 -25.24 7.30 11.94
CA GLY A 30 -26.18 7.91 10.99
C GLY A 30 -27.54 7.21 10.97
N PHE A 31 -27.57 5.87 11.07
CA PHE A 31 -28.81 5.09 11.17
C PHE A 31 -29.64 5.46 12.40
N VAL A 32 -29.00 5.52 13.57
CA VAL A 32 -29.67 5.93 14.82
C VAL A 32 -30.17 7.36 14.72
N GLY A 33 -29.35 8.29 14.19
CA GLY A 33 -29.74 9.68 13.99
C GLY A 33 -30.92 9.84 13.02
N ASN A 34 -30.96 9.06 11.95
CA ASN A 34 -32.06 9.10 10.99
C ASN A 34 -33.38 8.60 11.61
N TRP A 35 -33.33 7.61 12.49
CA TRP A 35 -34.51 7.13 13.23
C TRP A 35 -35.07 8.21 14.18
N TYR A 36 -34.20 9.02 14.77
CA TYR A 36 -34.62 10.18 15.54
C TYR A 36 -35.27 11.26 14.65
N LEU A 37 -34.75 11.47 13.45
CA LEU A 37 -35.34 12.40 12.47
C LEU A 37 -36.76 11.96 12.08
N LEU A 38 -37.00 10.66 11.90
CA LEU A 38 -38.34 10.10 11.68
C LEU A 38 -39.29 10.40 12.84
N TYR A 39 -38.81 10.23 14.09
CA TYR A 39 -39.58 10.54 15.28
C TYR A 39 -40.03 12.01 15.33
N VAL A 40 -39.12 12.93 15.01
CA VAL A 40 -39.42 14.37 14.94
C VAL A 40 -40.43 14.66 13.82
N ALA A 41 -40.27 14.03 12.65
CA ALA A 41 -41.19 14.19 11.52
C ALA A 41 -42.62 13.75 11.88
N VAL A 42 -42.78 12.59 12.54
CA VAL A 42 -44.09 12.09 12.99
C VAL A 42 -44.72 13.03 14.02
N ARG A 43 -43.94 13.52 15.00
CA ARG A 43 -44.45 14.51 15.97
C ARG A 43 -44.92 15.81 15.30
N LEU A 44 -44.20 16.29 14.28
CA LEU A 44 -44.58 17.50 13.55
C LEU A 44 -45.86 17.33 12.73
N LEU A 45 -46.08 16.13 12.17
CA LEU A 45 -47.32 15.79 11.47
C LEU A 45 -48.51 15.74 12.44
N ILE A 46 -48.34 15.14 13.62
CA ILE A 46 -49.36 15.12 14.69
C ILE A 46 -49.68 16.54 15.17
N ASN A 47 -48.66 17.40 15.31
CA ASN A 47 -48.80 18.80 15.71
C ASN A 47 -49.35 19.72 14.61
N HIS A 48 -49.92 19.17 13.54
CA HIS A 48 -50.53 19.92 12.43
C HIS A 48 -49.56 20.86 11.67
N ALA A 49 -48.26 20.70 11.86
CA ALA A 49 -47.22 21.41 11.11
C ALA A 49 -46.87 20.65 9.82
N TRP A 50 -47.86 20.50 8.92
CA TRP A 50 -47.81 19.53 7.80
C TRP A 50 -46.65 19.79 6.85
N PHE A 51 -46.41 21.06 6.49
CA PHE A 51 -45.32 21.42 5.58
C PHE A 51 -43.94 21.01 6.12
N ARG A 52 -43.69 21.28 7.41
CA ARG A 52 -42.43 20.89 8.07
C ARG A 52 -42.35 19.38 8.23
N GLY A 53 -43.44 18.73 8.66
CA GLY A 53 -43.51 17.28 8.80
C GLY A 53 -43.19 16.54 7.51
N ILE A 54 -43.78 16.96 6.39
CA ILE A 54 -43.53 16.39 5.06
C ILE A 54 -42.07 16.59 4.64
N LEU A 55 -41.50 17.78 4.87
CA LEU A 55 -40.11 18.08 4.51
C LEU A 55 -39.12 17.22 5.31
N PHE A 56 -39.37 17.02 6.61
CA PHE A 56 -38.56 16.12 7.44
C PHE A 56 -38.76 14.65 7.07
N SER A 57 -39.96 14.21 6.70
CA SER A 57 -40.20 12.86 6.17
C SER A 57 -39.47 12.62 4.84
N LEU A 58 -39.39 13.63 3.97
CA LEU A 58 -38.65 13.53 2.72
C LEU A 58 -37.14 13.46 2.98
N ALA A 59 -36.62 14.29 3.90
CA ALA A 59 -35.22 14.23 4.33
C ALA A 59 -34.87 12.86 4.93
N PHE A 60 -35.76 12.27 5.74
CA PHE A 60 -35.60 10.92 6.26
C PHE A 60 -35.42 9.88 5.15
N LEU A 61 -36.27 9.92 4.11
CA LEU A 61 -36.19 8.97 3.00
C LEU A 61 -34.88 9.09 2.21
N VAL A 62 -34.42 10.32 1.96
CA VAL A 62 -33.16 10.57 1.24
C VAL A 62 -31.96 10.08 2.05
N ILE A 63 -31.92 10.41 3.35
CA ILE A 63 -30.84 9.97 4.25
C ILE A 63 -30.89 8.45 4.45
N MET A 64 -32.08 7.87 4.59
CA MET A 64 -32.28 6.42 4.70
C MET A 64 -31.74 5.69 3.47
N TYR A 65 -31.99 6.24 2.28
CA TYR A 65 -31.47 5.70 1.04
C TYR A 65 -29.93 5.75 0.99
N ALA A 66 -29.32 6.86 1.42
CA ALA A 66 -27.86 6.99 1.51
C ALA A 66 -27.26 6.00 2.53
N ILE A 67 -27.91 5.82 3.68
CA ILE A 67 -27.49 4.84 4.70
C ILE A 67 -27.59 3.42 4.14
N ALA A 68 -28.66 3.07 3.44
CA ALA A 68 -28.81 1.76 2.81
C ALA A 68 -27.69 1.49 1.80
N MET A 69 -27.29 2.49 1.00
CA MET A 69 -26.15 2.34 0.09
C MET A 69 -24.81 2.20 0.83
N ASN A 70 -24.59 2.96 1.90
CA ASN A 70 -23.41 2.78 2.75
C ASN A 70 -23.37 1.40 3.43
N VAL A 71 -24.52 0.88 3.87
CA VAL A 71 -24.60 -0.48 4.43
C VAL A 71 -24.24 -1.51 3.37
N ILE A 72 -24.79 -1.40 2.15
CA ILE A 72 -24.42 -2.30 1.05
C ILE A 72 -22.92 -2.17 0.75
N TYR A 73 -22.37 -0.96 0.64
CA TYR A 73 -20.96 -0.74 0.27
C TYR A 73 -19.97 -1.21 1.33
N TYR A 74 -20.22 -0.91 2.62
CA TYR A 74 -19.29 -1.21 3.71
C TYR A 74 -19.51 -2.57 4.37
N PHE A 75 -20.71 -3.15 4.30
CA PHE A 75 -21.02 -4.48 4.87
C PHE A 75 -21.18 -5.59 3.82
N THR A 76 -21.39 -5.26 2.53
CA THR A 76 -21.53 -6.26 1.45
C THR A 76 -20.48 -6.04 0.35
N ASN A 77 -19.78 -7.08 -0.10
CA ASN A 77 -18.82 -6.97 -1.22
C ASN A 77 -19.53 -6.89 -2.60
N LYS A 78 -20.67 -6.21 -2.71
CA LYS A 78 -21.50 -6.20 -3.92
C LYS A 78 -21.85 -4.76 -4.30
N THR A 79 -21.37 -4.30 -5.45
CA THR A 79 -21.76 -3.00 -6.02
C THR A 79 -23.09 -3.15 -6.73
N THR A 80 -24.10 -2.39 -6.29
CA THR A 80 -25.44 -2.39 -6.90
C THR A 80 -25.46 -1.46 -8.12
N LYS A 81 -26.04 -1.90 -9.25
CA LYS A 81 -26.18 -1.13 -10.51
C LYS A 81 -26.91 0.22 -10.37
N TRP A 82 -27.55 0.47 -9.24
CA TRP A 82 -28.38 1.64 -8.95
C TRP A 82 -27.74 2.59 -7.93
N ASP A 83 -26.41 2.70 -7.90
CA ASP A 83 -25.71 3.68 -7.07
C ASP A 83 -25.61 5.05 -7.78
N PRO A 84 -26.23 6.11 -7.25
CA PRO A 84 -26.14 7.46 -7.80
C PRO A 84 -24.88 8.22 -7.36
N SER A 85 -24.05 7.66 -6.46
CA SER A 85 -22.79 8.27 -5.98
C SER A 85 -21.90 8.81 -7.12
N PRO A 86 -21.69 8.09 -8.25
CA PRO A 86 -20.85 8.59 -9.34
C PRO A 86 -21.39 9.85 -10.02
N LYS A 87 -22.73 10.04 -10.02
CA LYS A 87 -23.39 11.18 -10.65
C LYS A 87 -23.39 12.40 -9.73
N ILE A 88 -23.54 12.19 -8.43
CA ILE A 88 -23.52 13.23 -7.41
C ILE A 88 -22.10 13.78 -7.24
N GLU A 89 -21.08 12.91 -7.26
CA GLU A 89 -19.66 13.26 -7.16
C GLU A 89 -19.19 14.12 -8.35
N LYS A 90 -19.69 13.82 -9.56
CA LYS A 90 -19.40 14.58 -10.79
C LYS A 90 -20.05 15.98 -10.81
N LEU A 91 -21.17 16.16 -10.11
CA LEU A 91 -21.90 17.42 -10.02
C LEU A 91 -21.31 18.37 -8.96
N LEU A 92 -20.81 17.82 -7.85
CA LEU A 92 -20.28 18.57 -6.71
C LEU A 92 -18.79 18.90 -6.83
N GLY A 93 -18.13 18.57 -7.96
CA GLY A 93 -16.70 18.80 -8.14
C GLY A 93 -15.84 18.05 -7.12
N GLY A 94 -16.33 16.91 -6.63
CA GLY A 94 -15.74 16.20 -5.52
C GLY A 94 -14.40 15.59 -5.89
N ARG A 95 -13.34 16.02 -5.19
CA ARG A 95 -12.05 15.34 -5.12
C ARG A 95 -12.33 13.88 -4.74
N ARG A 96 -11.93 12.92 -5.60
CA ARG A 96 -12.20 11.49 -5.38
C ARG A 96 -11.70 11.12 -3.99
N VAL A 97 -12.59 10.75 -3.07
CA VAL A 97 -12.21 10.32 -1.71
C VAL A 97 -11.31 9.08 -1.77
N GLY A 98 -11.32 8.34 -2.89
CA GLY A 98 -10.37 7.25 -3.18
C GLY A 98 -9.00 7.68 -3.77
N GLU A 99 -8.82 8.92 -4.26
CA GLU A 99 -7.52 9.38 -4.77
C GLU A 99 -6.57 9.85 -3.68
N GLU A 100 -7.09 10.47 -2.61
CA GLU A 100 -6.26 10.74 -1.42
C GLU A 100 -5.86 9.44 -0.71
N GLU A 101 -6.71 8.41 -0.75
CA GLU A 101 -6.35 7.06 -0.29
C GLU A 101 -5.31 6.39 -1.17
N LYS A 102 -5.43 6.47 -2.51
CA LYS A 102 -4.38 5.95 -3.42
C LYS A 102 -3.06 6.69 -3.24
N LYS A 103 -3.08 8.01 -3.06
CA LYS A 103 -1.86 8.84 -2.83
C LYS A 103 -1.23 8.64 -1.45
N ARG A 104 -2.02 8.40 -0.39
CA ARG A 104 -1.48 8.06 0.94
C ARG A 104 -1.02 6.61 1.03
N ARG A 105 -1.59 5.68 0.25
CA ARG A 105 -1.19 4.26 0.22
C ARG A 105 0.02 3.97 -0.67
N THR A 106 0.44 4.90 -1.53
CA THR A 106 1.72 4.91 -2.25
C THR A 106 2.81 5.69 -1.53
N ALA A 107 2.56 6.18 -0.31
CA ALA A 107 3.64 6.68 0.54
C ALA A 107 4.45 5.49 1.05
N THR A 108 5.30 4.93 0.17
CA THR A 108 6.49 4.20 0.60
C THR A 108 7.13 5.05 1.69
N PRO A 109 7.41 4.51 2.89
CA PRO A 109 8.15 5.25 3.88
C PRO A 109 9.36 5.83 3.18
N THR A 110 9.52 7.14 3.26
CA THR A 110 10.66 7.84 2.65
C THR A 110 11.87 7.49 3.50
N ILE A 111 12.35 6.26 3.37
CA ILE A 111 13.59 5.82 3.99
C ILE A 111 14.66 6.61 3.25
N PRO A 112 15.41 7.47 3.96
CA PRO A 112 16.41 8.29 3.31
C PRO A 112 17.41 7.38 2.61
N ALA A 113 17.77 7.72 1.37
CA ALA A 113 18.98 7.19 0.76
C ALA A 113 20.15 7.39 1.74
N ASN A 114 21.16 6.53 1.68
CA ASN A 114 22.39 6.66 2.47
C ASN A 114 23.24 7.86 2.00
N GLY A 115 22.65 9.06 1.96
CA GLY A 115 23.28 10.29 1.48
C GLY A 115 22.32 11.20 0.71
N LEU A 116 22.70 12.47 0.60
CA LEU A 116 22.10 13.44 -0.32
C LEU A 116 22.81 13.31 -1.68
N PHE A 117 22.25 12.49 -2.57
CA PHE A 117 22.78 12.33 -3.93
C PHE A 117 21.91 13.10 -4.92
N THR A 118 22.53 13.80 -5.86
CA THR A 118 21.83 14.40 -6.98
C THR A 118 21.53 13.32 -8.03
N ASN A 119 20.36 13.38 -8.68
CA ASN A 119 19.90 12.33 -9.59
C ASN A 119 20.85 12.06 -10.78
N ASP A 120 21.68 13.02 -11.16
CA ASP A 120 22.70 12.92 -12.21
C ASP A 120 23.89 12.03 -11.82
N GLN A 121 24.03 11.69 -10.54
CA GLN A 121 25.11 10.85 -10.00
C GLN A 121 24.66 9.44 -9.63
N ILE A 122 23.44 9.04 -10.00
CA ILE A 122 22.86 7.74 -9.66
C ILE A 122 22.69 6.90 -10.93
N LEU A 123 23.26 5.69 -10.92
CA LEU A 123 23.16 4.73 -12.02
C LEU A 123 22.55 3.42 -11.54
N PRO A 124 21.79 2.71 -12.41
CA PRO A 124 21.38 1.34 -12.12
C PRO A 124 22.61 0.43 -12.06
N ALA A 125 22.58 -0.58 -11.21
CA ALA A 125 23.65 -1.58 -11.10
C ALA A 125 23.08 -2.99 -11.23
N ASN A 126 23.85 -3.86 -11.88
CA ASN A 126 23.55 -5.28 -11.95
C ASN A 126 24.12 -5.99 -10.73
N VAL A 127 23.31 -6.87 -10.16
CA VAL A 127 23.64 -7.64 -8.96
C VAL A 127 23.46 -9.10 -9.27
N GLU A 128 24.46 -9.90 -8.94
CA GLU A 128 24.35 -11.35 -8.98
C GLU A 128 24.29 -11.90 -7.56
N LEU A 129 23.63 -13.05 -7.41
CA LEU A 129 23.42 -13.73 -6.15
C LEU A 129 23.97 -15.15 -6.26
N ASN A 130 24.86 -15.51 -5.34
CA ASN A 130 25.25 -16.90 -5.15
C ASN A 130 24.27 -17.65 -4.21
N VAL A 131 24.45 -18.96 -4.03
CA VAL A 131 23.53 -19.79 -3.22
C VAL A 131 23.47 -19.36 -1.74
N HIS A 132 24.59 -18.93 -1.17
CA HIS A 132 24.65 -18.44 0.21
C HIS A 132 23.98 -17.05 0.35
N GLU A 133 24.25 -16.15 -0.60
CA GLU A 133 23.65 -14.82 -0.72
C GLU A 133 22.13 -14.91 -0.91
N GLN A 134 21.65 -15.82 -1.75
CA GLN A 134 20.21 -16.08 -1.92
C GLN A 134 19.57 -16.55 -0.61
N THR A 135 20.24 -17.44 0.12
CA THR A 135 19.75 -17.94 1.41
C THR A 135 19.69 -16.81 2.44
N ASN A 136 20.70 -15.94 2.45
CA ASN A 136 20.73 -14.75 3.29
C ASN A 136 19.63 -13.76 2.91
N LEU A 137 19.42 -13.51 1.62
CA LEU A 137 18.35 -12.64 1.13
C LEU A 137 16.99 -13.16 1.59
N ASN A 138 16.73 -14.47 1.43
CA ASN A 138 15.49 -15.08 1.89
C ASN A 138 15.27 -14.89 3.40
N ARG A 139 16.34 -14.94 4.20
CA ARG A 139 16.29 -14.71 5.66
C ARG A 139 15.96 -13.26 5.99
N VAL A 140 16.64 -12.32 5.34
CA VAL A 140 16.39 -10.88 5.50
C VAL A 140 14.97 -10.53 5.10
N VAL A 141 14.49 -11.03 3.95
CA VAL A 141 13.11 -10.78 3.48
C VAL A 141 12.09 -11.29 4.50
N ARG A 142 12.26 -12.50 5.04
CA ARG A 142 11.38 -13.02 6.10
C ARG A 142 11.36 -12.12 7.32
N GLN A 143 12.52 -11.70 7.80
CA GLN A 143 12.63 -10.82 8.97
C GLN A 143 11.95 -9.46 8.71
N LEU A 144 12.14 -8.88 7.52
CA LEU A 144 11.50 -7.63 7.15
C LEU A 144 9.97 -7.75 7.04
N ILE A 145 9.45 -8.87 6.55
CA ILE A 145 8.01 -9.15 6.51
C ILE A 145 7.45 -9.32 7.93
N GLU A 146 8.11 -10.11 8.78
CA GLU A 146 7.71 -10.34 10.18
C GLU A 146 7.61 -9.03 10.98
N GLN A 147 8.50 -8.08 10.70
CA GLN A 147 8.51 -6.76 11.34
C GLN A 147 7.59 -5.73 10.65
N ASN A 148 6.80 -6.13 9.66
CA ASN A 148 5.94 -5.26 8.84
C ASN A 148 6.70 -4.13 8.10
N LEU A 149 7.98 -4.34 7.81
CA LEU A 149 8.83 -3.43 7.03
C LEU A 149 8.71 -3.71 5.52
N LEU A 150 8.34 -4.95 5.16
CA LEU A 150 7.90 -5.32 3.82
C LEU A 150 6.47 -5.85 3.84
N VAL A 151 5.68 -5.42 2.87
CA VAL A 151 4.28 -5.81 2.71
C VAL A 151 4.17 -6.83 1.58
N THR A 152 3.59 -7.99 1.91
CA THR A 152 3.24 -9.05 0.95
C THR A 152 1.73 -9.24 0.89
N ASP A 153 1.06 -8.50 0.02
CA ASP A 153 -0.41 -8.54 -0.10
C ASP A 153 -0.92 -8.61 -1.54
N TYR A 154 -0.06 -8.95 -2.50
CA TYR A 154 -0.41 -9.07 -3.92
C TYR A 154 -1.10 -7.80 -4.45
N ASP A 155 -0.58 -6.63 -4.06
CA ASP A 155 -1.17 -5.32 -4.35
C ASP A 155 -2.65 -5.19 -3.93
N GLN A 156 -3.06 -5.94 -2.90
CA GLN A 156 -4.43 -6.03 -2.39
C GLN A 156 -5.45 -6.58 -3.39
N MET A 157 -5.00 -7.26 -4.45
CA MET A 157 -5.87 -7.88 -5.43
C MET A 157 -6.54 -9.11 -4.84
N SER A 158 -7.86 -9.21 -5.01
CA SER A 158 -8.61 -10.42 -4.71
C SER A 158 -8.26 -11.54 -5.69
N GLU A 159 -8.53 -12.80 -5.34
CA GLU A 159 -8.22 -13.94 -6.21
C GLU A 159 -8.85 -13.81 -7.61
N ARG A 160 -10.06 -13.25 -7.70
CA ARG A 160 -10.75 -13.01 -8.98
C ARG A 160 -10.02 -11.96 -9.81
N GLU A 161 -9.63 -10.85 -9.19
CA GLU A 161 -8.86 -9.80 -9.86
C GLU A 161 -7.49 -10.31 -10.33
N ILE A 162 -6.84 -11.16 -9.54
CA ILE A 162 -5.59 -11.82 -9.93
C ILE A 162 -5.82 -12.71 -11.15
N ILE A 163 -6.88 -13.51 -11.18
CA ILE A 163 -7.21 -14.39 -12.32
C ILE A 163 -7.49 -13.56 -13.57
N ASP A 164 -8.32 -12.52 -13.46
CA ASP A 164 -8.69 -11.65 -14.58
C ASP A 164 -7.45 -10.92 -15.13
N TYR A 165 -6.61 -10.37 -14.24
CA TYR A 165 -5.36 -9.72 -14.60
C TYR A 165 -4.38 -10.69 -15.30
N ASN A 166 -4.17 -11.88 -14.74
CA ASN A 166 -3.30 -12.90 -15.35
C ASN A 166 -3.78 -13.30 -16.75
N ARG A 167 -5.10 -13.40 -16.98
CA ARG A 167 -5.67 -13.77 -18.29
C ARG A 167 -5.58 -12.65 -19.33
N GLN A 168 -5.70 -11.39 -18.91
CA GLN A 168 -5.62 -10.24 -19.80
C GLN A 168 -4.16 -9.91 -20.15
N GLU A 169 -3.34 -9.69 -19.11
CA GLU A 169 -1.97 -9.19 -19.25
C GLU A 169 -0.94 -10.30 -19.44
N HIS A 170 -1.32 -11.57 -19.26
CA HIS A 170 -0.42 -12.73 -19.32
C HIS A 170 0.78 -12.60 -18.35
N ARG A 171 0.58 -11.89 -17.23
CA ARG A 171 1.60 -11.62 -16.21
C ARG A 171 1.16 -12.12 -14.84
N SER A 172 2.10 -12.69 -14.11
CA SER A 172 1.94 -13.08 -12.71
C SER A 172 1.84 -11.85 -11.80
N VAL A 173 1.21 -12.04 -10.63
CA VAL A 173 1.11 -11.00 -9.60
C VAL A 173 2.10 -11.32 -8.48
N PRO A 174 3.16 -10.51 -8.27
CA PRO A 174 4.13 -10.73 -7.20
C PRO A 174 3.48 -10.55 -5.83
N ALA A 175 3.94 -11.31 -4.82
CA ALA A 175 3.47 -11.14 -3.46
C ALA A 175 3.93 -9.80 -2.86
N LEU A 176 5.20 -9.44 -3.09
CA LEU A 176 5.76 -8.15 -2.71
C LEU A 176 5.22 -7.04 -3.61
N ARG A 177 4.86 -5.92 -3.00
CA ARG A 177 4.61 -4.67 -3.74
C ARG A 177 5.89 -4.16 -4.41
N PRO A 178 5.80 -3.49 -5.57
CA PRO A 178 6.94 -2.90 -6.24
C PRO A 178 7.58 -1.75 -5.42
N ASP A 179 8.86 -1.50 -5.67
CA ASP A 179 9.63 -0.35 -5.18
C ASP A 179 9.64 -0.15 -3.65
N GLN A 180 9.49 -1.25 -2.89
CA GLN A 180 9.62 -1.21 -1.44
C GLN A 180 11.07 -1.01 -1.03
N THR A 181 11.31 0.06 -0.27
CA THR A 181 12.63 0.42 0.26
C THR A 181 12.99 -0.47 1.44
N VAL A 182 14.26 -0.90 1.49
CA VAL A 182 14.79 -1.61 2.65
C VAL A 182 15.31 -0.63 3.72
N PRO A 183 15.17 -0.95 5.03
CA PRO A 183 15.55 -0.05 6.12
C PRO A 183 17.05 0.23 6.20
N TYR A 184 17.87 -0.81 6.00
CA TYR A 184 19.32 -0.69 6.04
C TYR A 184 19.92 -1.42 4.84
N PHE A 185 20.84 -0.74 4.17
CA PHE A 185 21.66 -1.32 3.12
C PHE A 185 23.06 -0.70 3.15
N GLU A 186 24.08 -1.43 2.72
CA GLU A 186 25.46 -0.94 2.68
C GLU A 186 26.27 -1.64 1.58
N LEU A 187 27.20 -0.92 0.94
CA LEU A 187 28.19 -1.52 0.04
C LEU A 187 29.47 -1.81 0.81
N VAL A 188 29.91 -3.07 0.82
CA VAL A 188 31.15 -3.47 1.49
C VAL A 188 32.15 -4.02 0.47
N PRO A 189 33.37 -3.47 0.40
CA PRO A 189 34.43 -4.05 -0.42
C PRO A 189 35.01 -5.30 0.25
N THR A 190 34.76 -6.47 -0.35
CA THR A 190 35.30 -7.77 0.08
C THR A 190 36.29 -8.26 -0.97
N GLY A 191 37.56 -7.88 -0.82
CA GLY A 191 38.63 -8.20 -1.77
C GLY A 191 38.39 -7.60 -3.17
N SER A 192 38.18 -8.45 -4.17
CA SER A 192 37.89 -8.03 -5.55
C SER A 192 36.42 -7.71 -5.80
N ARG A 193 35.51 -8.10 -4.89
CA ARG A 193 34.06 -7.92 -5.05
C ARG A 193 33.54 -6.74 -4.24
N LEU A 194 32.40 -6.22 -4.65
CA LEU A 194 31.61 -5.25 -3.90
C LEU A 194 30.31 -5.94 -3.49
N GLU A 195 30.20 -6.24 -2.20
CA GLU A 195 29.08 -6.98 -1.64
C GLU A 195 28.00 -6.03 -1.13
N VAL A 196 26.75 -6.36 -1.44
CA VAL A 196 25.56 -5.64 -1.00
C VAL A 196 25.08 -6.30 0.28
N TYR A 197 25.06 -5.52 1.36
CA TYR A 197 24.49 -5.91 2.63
C TYR A 197 23.12 -5.29 2.80
N ILE A 198 22.15 -6.06 3.29
CA ILE A 198 20.81 -5.59 3.67
C ILE A 198 20.47 -6.12 5.06
N GLY A 199 19.74 -5.34 5.84
CA GLY A 199 19.18 -5.79 7.11
C GLY A 199 18.08 -4.88 7.62
N VAL A 200 17.56 -5.22 8.80
CA VAL A 200 16.71 -4.33 9.60
C VAL A 200 17.52 -3.12 10.09
N ASN A 201 18.78 -3.36 10.44
CA ASN A 201 19.72 -2.37 10.94
C ASN A 201 21.17 -2.81 10.62
N GLN A 202 22.16 -1.99 11.01
CA GLN A 202 23.57 -2.25 10.76
C GLN A 202 24.11 -3.51 11.46
N MET A 203 23.56 -3.89 12.62
CA MET A 203 24.03 -5.04 13.41
C MET A 203 23.53 -6.37 12.85
N GLU A 204 22.35 -6.38 12.25
CA GLU A 204 21.67 -7.57 11.73
C GLU A 204 21.77 -7.68 10.20
N ARG A 205 22.71 -6.97 9.59
CA ARG A 205 22.91 -6.98 8.14
C ARG A 205 23.57 -8.27 7.67
N LEU A 206 23.14 -8.76 6.52
CA LEU A 206 23.70 -9.95 5.87
C LEU A 206 24.11 -9.62 4.43
N ALA A 207 25.14 -10.29 3.94
CA ALA A 207 25.53 -10.22 2.53
C ALA A 207 24.48 -10.95 1.68
N VAL A 208 23.82 -10.22 0.78
CA VAL A 208 22.67 -10.70 0.00
C VAL A 208 22.93 -10.72 -1.51
N GLY A 209 24.06 -10.21 -1.96
CA GLY A 209 24.44 -10.18 -3.37
C GLY A 209 25.74 -9.41 -3.57
N HIS A 210 26.23 -9.40 -4.80
CA HIS A 210 27.43 -8.66 -5.17
C HIS A 210 27.24 -7.94 -6.51
N LEU A 211 27.83 -6.76 -6.63
CA LEU A 211 27.75 -5.96 -7.84
C LEU A 211 28.64 -6.55 -8.93
N THR A 212 28.11 -6.68 -10.15
CA THR A 212 28.87 -7.05 -11.35
C THR A 212 29.16 -5.84 -12.22
N SER A 213 28.18 -4.95 -12.41
CA SER A 213 28.34 -3.72 -13.20
C SER A 213 27.53 -2.55 -12.64
N VAL A 214 27.99 -1.34 -12.93
CA VAL A 214 27.31 -0.07 -12.65
C VAL A 214 27.11 0.65 -13.98
N GLY A 215 25.85 0.88 -14.35
CA GLY A 215 25.48 1.31 -15.70
C GLY A 215 25.96 0.30 -16.74
N LEU A 216 26.82 0.75 -17.65
CA LEU A 216 27.42 -0.08 -18.69
C LEU A 216 28.88 -0.47 -18.37
N THR A 217 29.35 -0.19 -17.15
CA THR A 217 30.75 -0.38 -16.76
C THR A 217 30.87 -1.50 -15.73
N GLU A 218 31.79 -2.44 -15.98
CA GLU A 218 32.15 -3.49 -15.03
C GLU A 218 32.62 -2.90 -13.69
N VAL A 219 32.22 -3.53 -12.58
CA VAL A 219 32.43 -2.96 -11.25
C VAL A 219 33.91 -2.77 -10.92
N VAL A 220 34.77 -3.66 -11.45
CA VAL A 220 36.22 -3.60 -11.25
C VAL A 220 36.80 -2.32 -11.85
N THR A 221 36.39 -1.97 -13.07
CA THR A 221 36.79 -0.74 -13.77
C THR A 221 36.15 0.49 -13.14
N ALA A 222 34.86 0.42 -12.80
CA ALA A 222 34.15 1.52 -12.14
C ALA A 222 34.83 1.89 -10.80
N ARG A 223 35.23 0.89 -10.01
CA ARG A 223 35.91 1.08 -8.73
C ARG A 223 37.31 1.67 -8.87
N GLN A 224 37.96 1.57 -10.03
CA GLN A 224 39.28 2.20 -10.24
C GLN A 224 39.13 3.72 -10.33
N ASN A 225 38.15 4.20 -11.10
CA ASN A 225 37.99 5.61 -11.43
C ASN A 225 37.05 6.36 -10.46
N TYR A 226 36.14 5.64 -9.79
CA TYR A 226 35.09 6.23 -8.98
C TYR A 226 35.02 5.61 -7.58
N GLN A 227 34.51 6.39 -6.62
CA GLN A 227 33.98 5.90 -5.35
C GLN A 227 32.51 5.57 -5.54
N LEU A 228 32.11 4.36 -5.17
CA LEU A 228 30.76 3.84 -5.39
C LEU A 228 30.04 3.71 -4.03
N PHE A 229 28.78 4.14 -3.98
CA PHE A 229 27.92 4.06 -2.81
C PHE A 229 26.55 3.54 -3.22
N LEU A 230 25.87 2.80 -2.36
CA LEU A 230 24.47 2.46 -2.61
C LEU A 230 23.60 3.71 -2.41
N ALA A 231 22.83 4.07 -3.43
CA ALA A 231 21.82 5.11 -3.34
C ALA A 231 20.51 4.51 -2.80
N ASN A 232 20.02 3.47 -3.47
CA ASN A 232 18.79 2.77 -3.10
C ASN A 232 18.93 1.27 -3.40
N VAL A 233 18.26 0.46 -2.58
CA VAL A 233 18.10 -0.98 -2.80
C VAL A 233 16.63 -1.34 -2.66
N PHE A 234 16.11 -2.01 -3.68
CA PHE A 234 14.75 -2.54 -3.71
C PHE A 234 14.81 -4.06 -3.82
N ILE A 235 13.96 -4.75 -3.07
CA ILE A 235 13.79 -6.19 -3.22
C ILE A 235 12.77 -6.41 -4.33
N THR A 236 13.13 -7.24 -5.30
CA THR A 236 12.28 -7.59 -6.43
C THR A 236 11.95 -9.08 -6.41
N ASP A 237 11.03 -9.48 -7.29
CA ASP A 237 10.64 -10.87 -7.47
C ASP A 237 10.08 -11.49 -6.17
N GLY A 238 10.30 -12.79 -5.96
CA GLY A 238 9.68 -13.54 -4.87
C GLY A 238 8.42 -14.30 -5.28
N PRO A 239 7.77 -14.99 -4.32
CA PRO A 239 6.56 -15.77 -4.57
C PRO A 239 5.49 -14.94 -5.26
N GLU A 240 4.81 -15.56 -6.21
CA GLU A 240 3.84 -14.89 -7.05
C GLU A 240 2.60 -15.76 -7.26
N LYS A 241 1.47 -15.11 -7.57
CA LYS A 241 0.22 -15.80 -7.87
C LYS A 241 -0.08 -15.78 -9.37
N ILE A 242 -0.44 -16.95 -9.86
CA ILE A 242 -0.90 -17.19 -11.23
C ILE A 242 -2.33 -17.74 -11.23
N ALA A 243 -3.04 -17.54 -12.34
CA ALA A 243 -4.37 -18.11 -12.53
C ALA A 243 -4.32 -19.65 -12.62
N GLY A 244 -5.14 -20.32 -11.81
CA GLY A 244 -5.36 -21.76 -11.88
C GLY A 244 -6.38 -22.17 -12.96
N ARG A 245 -6.62 -23.48 -13.05
CA ARG A 245 -7.59 -24.07 -14.02
C ARG A 245 -9.05 -23.84 -13.61
N SER A 246 -9.33 -23.89 -12.32
CA SER A 246 -10.61 -23.45 -11.72
C SER A 246 -10.45 -22.02 -11.22
N GLN A 247 -11.52 -21.39 -10.71
CA GLN A 247 -11.55 -20.01 -10.17
C GLN A 247 -10.68 -19.84 -8.90
N THR A 248 -9.44 -20.32 -8.93
CA THR A 248 -8.46 -20.39 -7.86
C THR A 248 -7.12 -19.85 -8.36
N THR A 249 -6.30 -19.35 -7.44
CA THR A 249 -4.93 -18.94 -7.74
C THR A 249 -3.94 -20.01 -7.29
N ILE A 250 -2.83 -20.17 -8.02
CA ILE A 250 -1.72 -21.04 -7.64
C ILE A 250 -0.55 -20.14 -7.24
N VAL A 251 0.10 -20.44 -6.12
CA VAL A 251 1.34 -19.78 -5.72
C VAL A 251 2.50 -20.47 -6.42
N ARG A 252 3.23 -19.72 -7.23
CA ARG A 252 4.49 -20.16 -7.83
C ARG A 252 5.63 -19.60 -7.00
N ASP A 253 6.48 -20.49 -6.51
CA ASP A 253 7.67 -20.09 -5.79
C ASP A 253 8.72 -19.58 -6.79
N LYS A 254 9.24 -18.39 -6.53
CA LYS A 254 10.26 -17.73 -7.35
C LYS A 254 11.23 -17.07 -6.39
N ALA A 255 12.52 -17.19 -6.69
CA ALA A 255 13.56 -16.58 -5.87
C ALA A 255 13.43 -15.05 -5.83
N TYR A 256 13.74 -14.46 -4.69
CA TYR A 256 13.84 -13.00 -4.55
C TYR A 256 15.06 -12.48 -5.30
N GLY A 257 14.90 -11.33 -5.94
CA GLY A 257 15.93 -10.58 -6.63
C GLY A 257 16.19 -9.23 -5.97
N LEU A 258 17.16 -8.49 -6.51
CA LEU A 258 17.55 -7.17 -6.04
C LEU A 258 17.62 -6.20 -7.21
N ASN A 259 17.05 -5.02 -7.04
CA ASN A 259 17.26 -3.88 -7.93
C ASN A 259 18.01 -2.80 -7.16
N VAL A 260 19.24 -2.52 -7.62
CA VAL A 260 20.18 -1.67 -6.91
C VAL A 260 20.51 -0.43 -7.74
N LYS A 261 20.47 0.72 -7.09
CA LYS A 261 20.94 1.99 -7.63
C LYS A 261 22.19 2.42 -6.89
N VAL A 262 23.23 2.73 -7.64
CA VAL A 262 24.55 3.11 -7.13
C VAL A 262 24.79 4.57 -7.43
N ALA A 263 25.14 5.34 -6.40
CA ALA A 263 25.71 6.65 -6.56
C ALA A 263 27.22 6.55 -6.79
N TYR A 264 27.77 7.41 -7.64
CA TYR A 264 29.21 7.45 -7.91
C TYR A 264 29.77 8.86 -7.70
N LYS A 265 31.03 8.92 -7.27
CA LYS A 265 31.80 10.16 -7.15
C LYS A 265 33.18 9.97 -7.75
N ASN A 266 33.68 10.98 -8.46
CA ASN A 266 35.07 10.96 -8.94
C ASN A 266 36.04 10.80 -7.77
N LYS A 267 37.03 9.93 -7.93
CA LYS A 267 38.19 9.96 -7.04
C LYS A 267 38.97 11.24 -7.30
N ALA A 268 39.24 11.98 -6.23
CA ALA A 268 40.14 13.12 -6.25
C ALA A 268 41.59 12.64 -6.42
#